data_AF-A0A2R4MEM7-F1
#
_entry.id   AF-A0A2R4MEM7-F1
#
_cell.length_a   1.000
_cell.length_b   1.000
_cell.length_c   1.000
_cell.angle_alpha   90.00
_cell.angle_beta   90.00
_cell.angle_gamma   90.00
#
_symmetry.space_group_name_H-M   'P 1'
#
loop_
_entity.id
_entity.type
_entity.pdbx_description
1 polymer ?
#
loop_
_entity_poly.entity_id
_entity_poly.type
_entity_poly.pdbx_seq_one_letter_code
_entity_poly.pdbx_strand_id
1 'polypeptide(L)'
;MSAPLTKHGKKFRPLVRESLGLTCTLDILFLRQEDPGAILKKGGDIDNRVKTFVDALEMPPEDLDGDETDDINYPLLESDTLVKGLSIQTERLLLPETTFPNEVHLIVEVKVHVEHAGTWNMCLL
;
A
#
# COMPACT_ATOMS: atom_id res chain seq x y z
N MET A 1 -13.00 -2.14 -19.20
CA MET A 1 -12.66 -2.23 -17.75
C MET A 1 -12.16 -3.63 -17.48
N SER A 2 -11.08 -3.78 -16.71
CA SER A 2 -10.45 -5.09 -16.50
C SER A 2 -11.32 -6.02 -15.64
N ALA A 3 -11.32 -7.32 -15.96
CA ALA A 3 -12.05 -8.33 -15.21
C ALA A 3 -11.51 -8.45 -13.77
N PRO A 4 -12.38 -8.68 -12.77
CA PRO A 4 -11.94 -8.94 -11.41
C PRO A 4 -11.16 -10.27 -11.33
N LEU A 5 -10.18 -10.33 -10.44
CA LEU A 5 -9.46 -11.54 -10.07
C LEU A 5 -10.22 -12.24 -8.94
N THR A 6 -10.25 -13.56 -8.95
CA THR A 6 -10.88 -14.35 -7.89
C THR A 6 -9.80 -15.04 -7.07
N LYS A 7 -9.77 -14.78 -5.77
CA LYS A 7 -8.85 -15.40 -4.81
C LYS A 7 -9.66 -15.77 -3.57
N HIS A 8 -9.54 -17.01 -3.09
CA HIS A 8 -10.28 -17.52 -1.92
C HIS A 8 -11.79 -17.26 -1.96
N GLY A 9 -12.44 -17.46 -3.12
CA GLY A 9 -13.89 -17.23 -3.26
C GLY A 9 -14.33 -15.75 -3.29
N LYS A 10 -13.42 -14.79 -3.06
CA LYS A 10 -13.68 -13.35 -3.12
C LYS A 10 -13.18 -12.74 -4.42
N LYS A 11 -13.83 -11.65 -4.85
CA LYS A 11 -13.46 -10.90 -6.06
C LYS A 11 -12.65 -9.67 -5.69
N PHE A 12 -11.53 -9.47 -6.38
CA PHE A 12 -10.62 -8.35 -6.21
C PHE A 12 -10.41 -7.63 -7.54
N ARG A 13 -10.29 -6.32 -7.51
CA ARG A 13 -9.89 -5.49 -8.65
C ARG A 13 -8.73 -4.59 -8.24
N PRO A 14 -7.48 -5.13 -8.25
CA PRO A 14 -6.30 -4.33 -7.95
C PRO A 14 -6.11 -3.21 -8.97
N LEU A 15 -5.62 -2.06 -8.50
CA LEU A 15 -5.28 -0.93 -9.36
C LEU A 15 -4.01 -1.21 -10.18
N VAL A 16 -2.96 -1.69 -9.51
CA VAL A 16 -1.69 -2.09 -10.14
C VAL A 16 -1.69 -3.60 -10.28
N ARG A 17 -1.70 -4.07 -11.53
CA ARG A 17 -1.84 -5.49 -11.86
C ARG A 17 -0.91 -5.92 -12.98
N GLU A 18 -0.40 -7.13 -12.89
CA GLU A 18 0.59 -7.68 -13.81
C GLU A 18 0.00 -7.78 -15.22
N SER A 19 -1.26 -8.21 -15.33
CA SER A 19 -1.89 -8.39 -16.64
C SER A 19 -2.14 -7.09 -17.41
N LEU A 20 -2.02 -5.92 -16.76
CA LEU A 20 -2.06 -4.61 -17.44
C LEU A 20 -0.65 -4.07 -17.72
N GLY A 21 0.40 -4.81 -17.38
CA GLY A 21 1.79 -4.37 -17.52
C GLY A 21 2.08 -3.14 -16.67
N LEU A 22 1.45 -3.03 -15.49
CA LEU A 22 1.60 -1.89 -14.59
C LEU A 22 2.57 -2.26 -13.46
N THR A 23 3.39 -1.29 -13.08
CA THR A 23 4.16 -1.32 -11.84
C THR A 23 3.95 -0.02 -11.08
N CYS A 24 4.41 0.06 -9.83
CA CYS A 24 4.34 1.31 -9.09
C CYS A 24 5.59 1.60 -8.27
N THR A 25 5.71 2.86 -7.90
CA THR A 25 6.64 3.32 -6.88
C THR A 25 5.84 3.97 -5.76
N LEU A 26 6.21 3.66 -4.52
CA LEU A 26 5.57 4.14 -3.30
C LEU A 26 6.51 5.14 -2.61
N ASP A 27 6.05 6.39 -2.49
CA ASP A 27 6.72 7.41 -1.69
C ASP A 27 5.90 7.62 -0.41
N ILE A 28 6.46 7.19 0.73
CA ILE A 28 5.78 7.19 2.03
C ILE A 28 6.40 8.26 2.93
N LEU A 29 5.59 9.24 3.32
CA LEU A 29 5.89 10.16 4.41
C LEU A 29 5.27 9.64 5.71
N PHE A 30 6.14 9.21 6.63
CA PHE A 30 5.81 8.54 7.88
C PHE A 30 5.93 9.53 9.04
N LEU A 31 4.80 10.08 9.50
CA LEU A 31 4.75 11.09 10.56
C LEU A 31 4.48 10.46 11.93
N ARG A 32 5.29 10.80 12.92
CA ARG A 32 5.30 10.17 14.26
C ARG A 32 5.23 11.19 15.39
N GLN A 33 4.60 10.83 16.51
CA GLN A 33 4.53 11.69 17.69
C GLN A 33 5.89 11.89 18.39
N GLU A 34 6.83 10.96 18.22
CA GLU A 34 8.15 11.00 18.87
C GLU A 34 9.06 12.12 18.36
N ASP A 35 10.01 12.54 19.20
CA ASP A 35 10.98 13.56 18.84
C ASP A 35 11.91 13.14 17.67
N PRO A 36 12.30 14.09 16.80
CA PRO A 36 13.28 13.85 15.74
C PRO A 36 14.58 13.27 16.32
N GLY A 37 15.05 12.16 15.76
CA GLY A 37 16.26 11.46 16.23
C GLY A 37 16.03 10.35 17.27
N ALA A 38 14.79 10.17 17.77
CA ALA A 38 14.41 9.01 18.58
C ALA A 38 14.27 7.71 17.76
N ILE A 39 14.30 7.83 16.43
CA ILE A 39 14.18 6.74 15.45
C ILE A 39 15.05 5.54 15.82
N LEU A 40 16.32 5.77 16.13
CA LEU A 40 17.30 4.71 16.42
C LEU A 40 17.28 4.21 17.88
N LYS A 41 16.63 4.93 18.81
CA LYS A 41 16.78 4.72 20.26
C LYS A 41 15.51 4.21 20.96
N LYS A 42 14.33 4.61 20.50
CA LYS A 42 13.05 4.33 21.18
C LYS A 42 11.87 4.08 20.23
N GLY A 43 12.00 4.38 18.94
CA GLY A 43 10.88 4.43 18.01
C GLY A 43 10.38 3.11 17.41
N GLY A 44 10.83 1.94 17.84
CA GLY A 44 10.37 0.69 17.25
C GLY A 44 10.68 0.52 15.75
N ASP A 45 10.46 -0.69 15.26
CA ASP A 45 10.80 -1.07 13.88
C ASP A 45 9.90 -0.36 12.87
N ILE A 46 10.44 0.67 12.22
CA ILE A 46 9.83 1.30 11.04
C ILE A 46 9.70 0.27 9.92
N ASP A 47 10.69 -0.60 9.74
CA ASP A 47 10.68 -1.68 8.76
C ASP A 47 9.48 -2.62 8.98
N ASN A 48 9.24 -3.07 10.21
CA ASN A 48 8.10 -3.94 10.49
C ASN A 48 6.76 -3.21 10.27
N ARG A 49 6.65 -1.95 10.67
CA ARG A 49 5.42 -1.16 10.45
C ARG A 49 5.15 -0.91 8.96
N VAL A 50 6.19 -0.57 8.19
CA VAL A 50 6.06 -0.33 6.75
C VAL A 50 5.78 -1.62 6.01
N LYS A 51 6.42 -2.73 6.40
CA LYS A 51 6.11 -4.05 5.85
C LYS A 51 4.65 -4.42 6.05
N THR A 52 4.14 -4.33 7.28
CA THR A 52 2.72 -4.58 7.56
C THR A 52 1.79 -3.66 6.77
N PHE A 53 2.17 -2.39 6.59
CA PHE A 53 1.39 -1.46 5.78
C PHE A 53 1.36 -1.87 4.30
N VAL A 54 2.50 -2.26 3.71
CA VAL A 54 2.58 -2.73 2.33
C VAL A 54 1.79 -4.04 2.15
N ASP A 55 1.92 -4.98 3.09
CA ASP A 55 1.16 -6.24 3.10
C ASP A 55 -0.36 -5.97 3.08
N ALA A 56 -0.82 -4.91 3.75
CA ALA A 56 -2.23 -4.51 3.77
C ALA A 56 -2.70 -3.82 2.47
N LEU A 57 -1.80 -3.35 1.61
CA LEU A 57 -2.13 -2.76 0.30
C LEU A 57 -2.24 -3.82 -0.82
N GLU A 58 -1.72 -5.02 -0.58
CA GLU A 58 -1.80 -6.18 -1.48
C GLU A 58 -3.11 -6.94 -1.31
N MET A 59 -3.48 -7.74 -2.31
CA MET A 59 -4.45 -8.81 -2.15
C MET A 59 -4.06 -9.76 -1.00
N PRO A 60 -4.97 -10.03 -0.05
CA PRO A 60 -4.63 -10.87 1.09
C PRO A 60 -4.22 -12.30 0.68
N PRO A 61 -3.27 -12.92 1.39
CA PRO A 61 -2.83 -14.29 1.12
C PRO A 61 -3.78 -15.36 1.66
N GLU A 62 -4.65 -15.01 2.59
CA GLU A 62 -5.60 -15.91 3.25
C GLU A 62 -7.04 -15.36 3.17
N ASP A 63 -8.01 -16.20 3.50
CA ASP A 63 -9.40 -15.79 3.65
C ASP A 63 -9.49 -14.82 4.84
N LEU A 64 -9.52 -13.52 4.56
CA LEU A 64 -9.82 -12.54 5.59
C LEU A 64 -11.30 -12.73 6.00
N ASP A 65 -11.56 -13.01 7.28
CA ASP A 65 -12.90 -13.02 7.90
C ASP A 65 -13.49 -11.58 8.00
N GLY A 66 -13.49 -10.86 6.87
CA GLY A 66 -14.14 -9.55 6.74
C GLY A 66 -15.61 -9.70 6.36
N ASP A 67 -16.43 -8.77 6.85
CA ASP A 67 -17.87 -8.71 6.67
C ASP A 67 -18.22 -8.97 5.20
N GLU A 68 -18.95 -10.06 4.97
CA GLU A 68 -19.25 -10.65 3.67
C GLU A 68 -20.25 -9.76 2.93
N THR A 69 -19.81 -8.61 2.44
CA THR A 69 -20.55 -7.94 1.36
C THR A 69 -20.15 -8.60 0.05
N ASP A 70 -21.14 -8.96 -0.76
CA ASP A 70 -21.05 -9.53 -2.13
C ASP A 70 -20.27 -8.64 -3.14
N ASP A 71 -19.52 -7.66 -2.65
CA ASP A 71 -18.87 -6.61 -3.41
C ASP A 71 -17.42 -6.95 -3.79
N ILE A 72 -17.00 -6.36 -4.90
CA ILE A 72 -15.62 -6.46 -5.39
C ILE A 72 -14.72 -5.62 -4.48
N ASN A 73 -13.67 -6.23 -3.93
CA ASN A 73 -12.64 -5.54 -3.16
C ASN A 73 -11.67 -4.78 -4.09
N TYR A 74 -11.19 -3.62 -3.66
CA TYR A 74 -10.29 -2.75 -4.45
C TYR A 74 -8.93 -2.57 -3.77
N PRO A 75 -8.07 -3.61 -3.75
CA PRO A 75 -6.71 -3.48 -3.25
C PRO A 75 -5.90 -2.55 -4.16
N LEU A 76 -4.80 -2.01 -3.65
CA LEU A 76 -3.91 -1.20 -4.48
C LEU A 76 -3.10 -2.09 -5.43
N LEU A 77 -2.54 -3.18 -4.88
CA LEU A 77 -1.58 -4.05 -5.55
C LEU A 77 -2.16 -5.46 -5.73
N GLU A 78 -1.91 -6.05 -6.89
CA GLU A 78 -2.11 -7.49 -7.10
C GLU A 78 -1.06 -8.30 -6.30
N SER A 79 0.20 -7.86 -6.33
CA SER A 79 1.33 -8.45 -5.61
C SER A 79 2.37 -7.37 -5.27
N ASP A 80 3.06 -7.51 -4.14
CA ASP A 80 4.23 -6.70 -3.73
C ASP A 80 5.35 -6.66 -4.79
N THR A 81 5.50 -7.72 -5.59
CA THR A 81 6.47 -7.82 -6.69
C THR A 81 6.33 -6.71 -7.74
N LEU A 82 5.16 -6.06 -7.81
CA LEU A 82 4.89 -4.95 -8.73
C LEU A 82 5.43 -3.60 -8.22
N VAL A 83 5.91 -3.53 -6.98
CA VAL A 83 6.55 -2.35 -6.40
C VAL A 83 8.00 -2.29 -6.85
N LYS A 84 8.32 -1.34 -7.73
CA LYS A 84 9.68 -1.13 -8.26
C LYS A 84 10.56 -0.23 -7.41
N GLY A 85 9.95 0.56 -6.53
CA GLY A 85 10.65 1.52 -5.70
C GLY A 85 9.83 1.85 -4.47
N LEU A 86 10.51 1.88 -3.34
CA LEU A 86 9.94 2.26 -2.05
C LEU A 86 10.85 3.32 -1.44
N SER A 87 10.32 4.52 -1.26
CA SER A 87 10.97 5.63 -0.55
C SER A 87 10.21 5.88 0.74
N ILE A 88 10.94 5.98 1.85
CA ILE A 88 10.35 6.23 3.16
C ILE A 88 11.06 7.43 3.77
N GLN A 89 10.31 8.50 3.99
CA GLN A 89 10.77 9.67 4.74
C GLN A 89 10.05 9.72 6.07
N THR A 90 10.79 9.78 7.18
CA THR A 90 10.23 9.85 8.52
C THR A 90 10.32 11.26 9.07
N GLU A 91 9.22 11.78 9.60
CA GLU A 91 9.14 13.13 10.15
C GLU A 91 8.32 13.15 11.44
N ARG A 92 8.34 14.28 12.15
CA ARG A 92 7.50 14.47 13.34
C ARG A 92 6.09 14.89 12.95
N LEU A 93 5.10 14.21 13.52
CA LEU A 93 3.70 14.62 13.49
C LEU A 93 3.52 15.85 14.39
N LEU A 94 3.08 16.96 13.81
CA LEU A 94 2.86 18.23 14.54
C LEU A 94 1.44 18.38 15.09
N LEU A 95 0.56 17.40 14.83
CA LEU A 95 -0.79 17.37 15.36
C LEU A 95 -0.76 17.07 16.87
N PRO A 96 -1.81 17.46 17.63
CA PRO A 96 -1.88 17.20 19.06
C PRO A 96 -1.63 15.72 19.38
N GLU A 97 -1.01 15.45 20.52
CA GLU A 97 -0.83 14.08 21.00
C GLU A 97 -2.20 13.40 21.08
N THR A 98 -2.33 12.28 20.37
CA THR A 98 -3.55 11.48 20.39
C THR A 98 -3.55 10.57 21.62
N THR A 99 -4.70 9.98 21.93
CA THR A 99 -4.82 9.00 23.03
C THR A 99 -3.91 7.78 22.85
N PHE A 100 -3.40 7.55 21.63
CA PHE A 100 -2.58 6.40 21.27
C PHE A 100 -1.12 6.83 21.02
N PRO A 101 -0.19 6.55 21.93
CA PRO A 101 1.20 7.00 21.83
C PRO A 101 1.96 6.42 20.62
N ASN A 102 1.47 5.32 20.06
CA ASN A 102 2.06 4.65 18.89
C ASN A 102 1.39 5.02 17.57
N GLU A 103 0.43 5.95 17.59
CA GLU A 103 -0.25 6.41 16.40
C GLU A 103 0.71 7.11 15.44
N VAL A 104 0.57 6.79 14.17
CA VAL A 104 1.38 7.32 13.08
C VAL A 104 0.45 7.78 11.98
N HIS A 105 0.85 8.83 11.29
CA HIS A 105 0.13 9.34 10.14
C HIS A 105 0.97 9.07 8.89
N LEU A 106 0.42 8.31 7.96
CA LEU A 106 1.09 7.96 6.72
C LEU A 106 0.47 8.75 5.58
N ILE A 107 1.30 9.47 4.85
CA ILE A 107 0.94 10.07 3.56
C ILE A 107 1.67 9.25 2.50
N VAL A 108 0.91 8.64 1.60
CA VAL A 108 1.45 7.71 0.61
C VAL A 108 1.12 8.22 -0.78
N GLU A 109 2.15 8.59 -1.51
CA GLU A 109 2.04 8.92 -2.93
C GLU A 109 2.35 7.65 -3.74
N VAL A 110 1.38 7.26 -4.59
CA VAL A 110 1.49 6.10 -5.45
C VAL A 110 1.66 6.57 -6.89
N LYS A 111 2.81 6.30 -7.48
CA LYS A 111 3.06 6.58 -8.91
C LYS A 111 2.98 5.28 -9.68
N VAL A 112 2.04 5.20 -10.62
CA VAL A 112 1.84 4.03 -11.48
C VAL A 112 2.58 4.22 -12.79
N HIS A 113 3.34 3.20 -13.20
CA HIS A 113 4.13 3.18 -14.42
C HIS A 113 3.62 2.10 -15.36
N VAL A 114 3.50 2.42 -16.65
CA VAL A 114 3.16 1.46 -17.71
C VAL A 114 4.46 0.91 -18.29
N GLU A 115 4.75 -0.37 -18.07
CA GLU A 115 5.99 -1.00 -18.53
C GLU A 115 5.93 -1.43 -19.99
N HIS A 116 4.75 -1.90 -20.42
CA HIS A 116 4.53 -2.40 -21.76
C HIS A 116 3.23 -1.81 -22.30
N ALA A 117 3.33 -0.95 -23.31
CA ALA A 117 2.16 -0.46 -24.02
C ALA A 117 1.56 -1.59 -24.89
N GLY A 118 0.32 -1.97 -24.61
CA GLY A 118 -0.47 -2.93 -25.36
C GLY A 118 -1.89 -2.39 -25.60
N THR A 119 -2.63 -3.01 -26.52
CA THR A 119 -3.98 -2.54 -26.87
C THR A 119 -4.94 -2.53 -25.67
N TRP A 120 -4.64 -3.31 -24.63
CA TRP A 120 -5.39 -3.43 -23.38
C TRP A 120 -5.10 -2.37 -22.32
N ASN A 121 -4.06 -1.54 -22.47
CA ASN A 121 -3.69 -0.49 -21.50
C ASN A 121 -3.43 0.89 -22.12
N MET A 122 -3.71 1.09 -23.42
CA MET A 122 -3.52 2.38 -24.09
C MET A 122 -4.29 3.55 -23.45
N CYS A 123 -5.37 3.29 -22.71
CA CYS A 123 -6.11 4.35 -22.03
C CYS A 123 -5.45 4.82 -20.71
N LEU A 124 -4.32 4.23 -20.32
CA LEU A 124 -3.55 4.57 -19.12
C LEU A 124 -2.23 5.30 -19.44
N LEU A 125 -1.93 5.49 -20.73
CA LEU A 125 -0.84 6.33 -21.23
C LEU A 125 -1.33 7.76 -21.43
#